data_AF-A0A7S2N038-F1
#
_entry.id   AF-A0A7S2N038-F1
#
_cell.length_a   1.000
_cell.length_b   1.000
_cell.length_c   1.000
_cell.angle_alpha   90.00
_cell.angle_beta   90.00
_cell.angle_gamma   90.00
#
_symmetry.space_group_name_H-M   'P 1'
#
loop_
_entity.id
_entity.type
_entity.pdbx_description
1 polymer ?
#
loop_
_entity_poly.entity_id
_entity_poly.type
_entity_poly.pdbx_seq_one_letter_code
_entity_poly.pdbx_strand_id
1 'polypeptide(L)'
;MTSIDADLAFYPWGFAAGCAFAPTSVGISIQLLEESKMLNSMAGQTTLIAAFIDDVFSLVTLVILQTLAKCSITAASILVPLISSFSFLGLGAFLAIKVFPHITKLLDTLPLQKNVSIQQRDELHISLMFLSLLFFGFISSIQTIPYDDDDGVPFIGSHLLGAFVAGMVWVNVPRSHKIWERQLKRIVKWMMRLFFACSVGFAVPVSKMFS
;
A
#
# COMPACT_ATOMS: atom_id res chain seq x y z
N MET A 1 -30.12 26.59 7.09
CA MET A 1 -28.72 26.22 6.81
C MET A 1 -27.93 27.50 6.97
N THR A 2 -27.33 27.69 8.14
CA THR A 2 -26.47 28.84 8.42
C THR A 2 -25.16 28.68 7.65
N SER A 3 -24.40 29.77 7.45
CA SER A 3 -23.09 29.70 6.75
C SER A 3 -22.13 28.70 7.41
N ILE A 4 -22.23 28.54 8.73
CA ILE A 4 -21.47 27.57 9.53
C ILE A 4 -21.82 26.12 9.12
N ASP A 5 -23.09 25.81 8.83
CA ASP A 5 -23.52 24.48 8.39
C ASP A 5 -22.98 24.14 6.99
N ALA A 6 -22.84 25.16 6.12
CA ALA A 6 -22.25 24.99 4.80
C ALA A 6 -20.74 24.74 4.89
N ASP A 7 -20.02 25.50 5.71
CA ASP A 7 -18.58 25.33 5.90
C ASP A 7 -18.24 23.94 6.48
N LEU A 8 -19.02 23.47 7.47
CA LEU A 8 -18.90 22.12 8.04
C LEU A 8 -19.24 21.01 7.04
N ALA A 9 -20.21 21.24 6.15
CA ALA A 9 -20.57 20.27 5.10
C ALA A 9 -19.43 20.06 4.10
N PHE A 10 -18.67 21.11 3.76
CA PHE A 10 -17.50 20.99 2.90
C PHE A 10 -16.26 20.45 3.64
N TYR A 11 -15.94 21.01 4.82
CA TYR A 11 -14.80 20.61 5.63
C TYR A 11 -15.15 20.55 7.13
N PRO A 12 -14.85 19.46 7.86
CA PRO A 12 -14.07 18.29 7.45
C PRO A 12 -14.89 17.13 6.85
N TRP A 13 -16.23 17.17 6.95
CA TRP A 13 -17.08 16.02 6.65
C TRP A 13 -17.14 15.66 5.16
N GLY A 14 -17.31 16.65 4.29
CA GLY A 14 -17.31 16.45 2.83
C GLY A 14 -15.98 15.89 2.33
N PHE A 15 -14.87 16.45 2.83
CA PHE A 15 -13.52 15.92 2.53
C PHE A 15 -13.36 14.47 3.01
N ALA A 16 -13.73 14.15 4.25
CA ALA A 16 -13.63 12.79 4.78
C ALA A 16 -14.50 11.79 3.99
N ALA A 17 -15.72 12.18 3.61
CA ALA A 17 -16.59 11.36 2.77
C ALA A 17 -15.98 11.14 1.38
N GLY A 18 -15.40 12.18 0.77
CA GLY A 18 -14.67 12.04 -0.50
C GLY A 18 -13.49 11.09 -0.40
N CYS A 19 -12.69 11.18 0.67
CA CYS A 19 -11.58 10.27 0.93
C CYS A 19 -12.04 8.81 1.11
N ALA A 20 -13.24 8.60 1.66
CA ALA A 20 -13.82 7.27 1.83
C ALA A 20 -14.34 6.65 0.52
N PHE A 21 -14.78 7.48 -0.44
CA PHE A 21 -15.29 7.04 -1.74
C PHE A 21 -14.22 6.97 -2.85
N ALA A 22 -13.08 7.64 -2.68
CA ALA A 22 -12.02 7.66 -3.69
C ALA A 22 -11.43 6.27 -4.03
N PRO A 23 -11.10 5.38 -3.07
CA PRO A 23 -10.34 4.17 -3.37
C PRO A 23 -11.09 3.14 -4.21
N THR A 24 -10.46 2.65 -5.27
CA THR A 24 -10.99 1.65 -6.19
C THR A 24 -10.54 0.23 -5.84
N SER A 25 -11.46 -0.75 -5.86
CA SER A 25 -11.08 -2.15 -5.62
C SER A 25 -10.47 -2.83 -6.86
N VAL A 26 -9.14 -2.84 -6.96
CA VAL A 26 -8.41 -3.54 -8.04
C VAL A 26 -8.78 -5.03 -8.13
N GLY A 27 -8.98 -5.69 -7.00
CA GLY A 27 -9.24 -7.14 -6.95
C GLY A 27 -10.55 -7.56 -7.64
N ILE A 28 -11.65 -6.82 -7.40
CA ILE A 28 -12.94 -7.09 -8.03
C ILE A 28 -12.85 -6.78 -9.53
N SER A 29 -12.21 -5.67 -9.91
CA SER A 29 -12.02 -5.28 -11.30
C SER A 29 -11.26 -6.35 -12.11
N ILE A 30 -10.19 -6.93 -11.55
CA ILE A 30 -9.47 -8.04 -12.21
C ILE A 30 -10.39 -9.24 -12.43
N GLN A 31 -11.13 -9.65 -11.40
CA GLN A 31 -12.01 -10.81 -11.49
C GLN A 31 -13.10 -10.62 -12.57
N LEU A 32 -13.76 -9.47 -12.61
CA LEU A 32 -14.79 -9.16 -13.60
C LEU A 32 -14.22 -9.10 -15.03
N LEU A 33 -13.03 -8.50 -15.20
CA LEU A 33 -12.36 -8.43 -16.50
C LEU A 33 -11.91 -9.81 -16.99
N GLU A 34 -11.50 -10.69 -16.09
CA GLU A 34 -11.14 -12.08 -16.41
C GLU A 34 -12.38 -12.89 -16.81
N GLU A 35 -13.48 -12.81 -16.04
CA GLU A 35 -14.77 -13.43 -16.36
C GLU A 35 -15.32 -12.95 -17.72
N SER A 36 -15.09 -11.67 -18.04
CA SER A 36 -15.49 -11.07 -19.32
C SER A 36 -14.50 -11.29 -20.47
N LYS A 37 -13.37 -11.97 -20.23
CA LYS A 37 -12.25 -12.15 -21.19
C LYS A 37 -11.68 -10.85 -21.75
N MET A 38 -11.84 -9.74 -21.03
CA MET A 38 -11.41 -8.40 -21.42
C MET A 38 -10.12 -7.95 -20.72
N LEU A 39 -9.52 -8.79 -19.87
CA LEU A 39 -8.33 -8.45 -19.08
C LEU A 39 -7.16 -7.93 -19.93
N ASN A 40 -6.90 -8.54 -21.09
CA ASN A 40 -5.81 -8.14 -22.00
C ASN A 40 -6.23 -7.10 -23.05
N SER A 41 -7.48 -6.64 -23.03
CA SER A 41 -7.91 -5.55 -23.89
C SER A 41 -7.29 -4.23 -23.45
N MET A 42 -7.20 -3.26 -24.37
CA MET A 42 -6.76 -1.90 -24.02
C MET A 42 -7.60 -1.31 -22.89
N ALA A 43 -8.93 -1.48 -22.93
CA ALA A 43 -9.83 -0.99 -21.88
C ALA A 43 -9.55 -1.67 -20.52
N GLY A 44 -9.31 -2.98 -20.51
CA GLY A 44 -8.99 -3.74 -19.30
C GLY A 44 -7.66 -3.33 -18.68
N GLN A 45 -6.61 -3.21 -19.48
CA GLN A 45 -5.29 -2.77 -19.02
C GLN A 45 -5.30 -1.31 -18.54
N THR A 46 -5.98 -0.41 -19.24
CA THR A 46 -6.13 0.99 -18.80
C THR A 46 -6.88 1.08 -17.47
N THR A 47 -7.95 0.30 -17.30
CA THR A 47 -8.71 0.24 -16.04
C THR A 47 -7.84 -0.27 -14.89
N LEU A 48 -7.06 -1.34 -15.14
CA LEU A 48 -6.14 -1.90 -14.14
C LEU A 48 -5.09 -0.86 -13.71
N ILE A 49 -4.45 -0.18 -14.67
CA ILE A 49 -3.45 0.85 -14.40
C ILE A 49 -4.08 2.02 -13.62
N ALA A 50 -5.27 2.47 -14.01
CA ALA A 50 -5.99 3.55 -13.32
C ALA A 50 -6.28 3.19 -11.86
N ALA A 51 -6.77 1.98 -11.60
CA ALA A 51 -7.05 1.51 -10.24
C ALA A 51 -5.78 1.40 -9.38
N PHE A 52 -4.64 0.96 -9.96
CA PHE A 52 -3.36 0.95 -9.23
C PHE A 52 -2.83 2.35 -8.91
N ILE A 53 -3.00 3.32 -9.82
CA ILE A 53 -2.60 4.71 -9.57
C ILE A 53 -3.49 5.32 -8.47
N ASP A 54 -4.80 5.06 -8.53
CA ASP A 54 -5.77 5.48 -7.53
C ASP A 54 -5.46 4.94 -6.12
N ASP A 55 -5.04 3.68 -5.99
CA ASP A 55 -4.60 3.10 -4.72
C ASP A 55 -3.44 3.91 -4.07
N VAL A 56 -2.48 4.38 -4.87
CA VAL A 56 -1.38 5.22 -4.38
C VAL A 56 -1.89 6.57 -3.90
N PHE A 57 -2.72 7.26 -4.71
CA PHE A 57 -3.31 8.54 -4.32
C PHE A 57 -4.20 8.42 -3.08
N SER A 58 -4.92 7.31 -2.96
CA SER A 58 -5.77 6.99 -1.81
C SER A 58 -4.96 6.80 -0.53
N LEU A 59 -3.81 6.13 -0.59
CA LEU A 59 -2.90 6.00 0.55
C LEU A 59 -2.33 7.35 1.00
N VAL A 60 -1.97 8.23 0.05
CA VAL A 60 -1.51 9.59 0.37
C VAL A 60 -2.63 10.42 0.99
N THR A 61 -3.83 10.34 0.42
CA THR A 61 -5.01 11.06 0.91
C THR A 61 -5.41 10.60 2.31
N LEU A 62 -5.28 9.31 2.62
CA LEU A 62 -5.49 8.76 3.96
C LEU A 62 -4.54 9.38 4.99
N VAL A 63 -3.27 9.57 4.64
CA VAL A 63 -2.27 10.20 5.52
C VAL A 63 -2.64 11.66 5.78
N ILE A 64 -3.04 12.39 4.73
CA ILE A 64 -3.53 13.77 4.87
C ILE A 64 -4.75 13.82 5.78
N LEU A 65 -5.73 12.92 5.60
CA LEU A 65 -6.91 12.83 6.44
C LEU A 65 -6.57 12.56 7.91
N GLN A 66 -5.61 11.68 8.19
CA GLN A 66 -5.14 11.42 9.55
C GLN A 66 -4.44 12.62 10.20
N THR A 67 -3.64 13.36 9.44
CA THR A 67 -3.01 14.60 9.91
C THR A 67 -4.06 15.67 10.22
N LEU A 68 -5.06 15.83 9.37
CA LEU A 68 -6.16 16.75 9.59
C LEU A 68 -6.99 16.36 10.83
N ALA A 69 -7.21 15.07 11.05
CA ALA A 69 -7.92 14.56 12.23
C ALA A 69 -7.18 14.84 13.55
N LYS A 70 -5.86 15.05 13.52
CA LYS A 70 -5.04 15.42 14.68
C LYS A 70 -5.00 16.94 14.94
N CYS A 71 -5.76 17.75 14.21
CA CYS A 71 -5.80 19.21 14.30
C CYS A 71 -4.45 19.93 14.05
N SER A 72 -3.46 19.26 13.48
CA SER A 72 -2.15 19.84 13.13
C SER A 72 -2.18 20.39 11.70
N ILE A 73 -2.84 21.53 11.48
CA ILE A 73 -3.06 22.08 10.14
C ILE A 73 -2.05 23.20 9.87
N THR A 74 -0.98 22.85 9.18
CA THR A 74 0.01 23.79 8.62
C THR A 74 0.23 23.41 7.16
N ALA A 75 0.61 24.36 6.30
CA ALA A 75 0.93 24.03 4.91
C ALA A 75 1.98 22.90 4.82
N ALA A 76 2.95 22.88 5.75
CA ALA A 76 3.95 21.83 5.86
C ALA A 76 3.36 20.46 6.21
N SER A 77 2.31 20.38 7.04
CA SER A 77 1.72 19.11 7.48
C SER A 77 0.94 18.39 6.36
N ILE A 78 0.63 19.09 5.27
CA ILE A 78 0.01 18.52 4.07
C ILE A 78 1.07 18.30 2.97
N LEU A 79 1.91 19.31 2.72
CA LEU A 79 2.87 19.27 1.61
C LEU A 79 4.00 18.27 1.85
N VAL A 80 4.47 18.13 3.09
CA VAL A 80 5.55 17.18 3.41
C VAL A 80 5.08 15.74 3.18
N PRO A 81 3.94 15.26 3.71
CA PRO A 81 3.44 13.92 3.42
C PRO A 81 3.18 13.63 1.95
N LEU A 82 2.74 14.63 1.20
CA LEU A 82 2.52 14.52 -0.22
C LEU A 82 3.85 14.27 -0.96
N ILE A 83 4.83 15.15 -0.78
CA ILE A 83 6.12 15.07 -1.46
C ILE A 83 6.91 13.84 -1.00
N SER A 84 6.91 13.53 0.30
CA SER A 84 7.62 12.39 0.86
C SER A 84 7.09 11.07 0.32
N SER A 85 5.76 10.91 0.21
CA SER A 85 5.13 9.69 -0.28
C SER A 85 5.46 9.43 -1.75
N PHE A 86 5.39 10.46 -2.60
CA PHE A 86 5.78 10.34 -4.00
C PHE A 86 7.30 10.12 -4.16
N SER A 87 8.11 10.79 -3.36
CA SER A 87 9.57 10.60 -3.36
C SER A 87 9.94 9.18 -2.92
N PHE A 88 9.26 8.64 -1.91
CA PHE A 88 9.45 7.29 -1.41
C PHE A 88 9.02 6.24 -2.45
N LEU A 89 7.90 6.48 -3.14
CA LEU A 89 7.47 5.63 -4.25
C LEU A 89 8.48 5.65 -5.40
N GLY A 90 8.96 6.83 -5.78
CA GLY A 90 9.99 7.00 -6.80
C GLY A 90 11.29 6.31 -6.44
N LEU A 91 11.71 6.40 -5.17
CA LEU A 91 12.86 5.65 -4.64
C LEU A 91 12.63 4.14 -4.72
N GLY A 92 11.44 3.65 -4.34
CA GLY A 92 11.05 2.25 -4.48
C GLY A 92 11.18 1.74 -5.90
N ALA A 93 10.64 2.48 -6.87
CA ALA A 93 10.74 2.16 -8.29
C ALA A 93 12.20 2.17 -8.78
N PHE A 94 13.00 3.16 -8.36
CA PHE A 94 14.42 3.22 -8.67
C PHE A 94 15.18 1.98 -8.13
N LEU A 95 14.95 1.62 -6.87
CA LEU A 95 15.54 0.44 -6.23
C LEU A 95 15.12 -0.85 -6.95
N ALA A 96 13.86 -0.95 -7.36
CA ALA A 96 13.33 -2.09 -8.12
C ALA A 96 14.05 -2.31 -9.45
N ILE A 97 14.46 -1.23 -10.12
CA ILE A 97 15.12 -1.30 -11.44
C ILE A 97 16.64 -1.47 -11.30
N LYS A 98 17.28 -0.75 -10.37
CA LYS A 98 18.75 -0.69 -10.29
C LYS A 98 19.36 -1.63 -9.27
N VAL A 99 18.77 -1.78 -8.08
CA VAL A 99 19.43 -2.44 -6.94
C VAL A 99 18.98 -3.90 -6.81
N PHE A 100 17.67 -4.14 -6.76
CA PHE A 100 17.11 -5.46 -6.49
C PHE A 100 17.45 -6.53 -7.55
N PRO A 101 17.60 -6.20 -8.85
CA PRO A 101 18.09 -7.17 -9.84
C PRO A 101 19.54 -7.64 -9.62
N HIS A 102 20.33 -6.97 -8.76
CA HIS A 102 21.65 -7.45 -8.38
C HIS A 102 21.58 -8.49 -7.24
N ILE A 103 20.55 -8.43 -6.40
CA ILE A 103 20.33 -9.39 -5.30
C ILE A 103 20.12 -10.79 -5.86
N THR A 104 19.49 -10.94 -7.04
CA THR A 104 19.36 -12.25 -7.69
C THR A 104 20.69 -12.86 -8.08
N LYS A 105 21.62 -12.07 -8.61
CA LYS A 105 22.97 -12.56 -8.96
C LYS A 105 23.68 -13.10 -7.72
N LEU A 106 23.50 -12.44 -6.57
CA LEU A 106 24.03 -12.91 -5.29
C LEU A 106 23.37 -14.23 -4.87
N LEU A 107 22.04 -14.36 -5.00
CA LEU A 107 21.30 -15.59 -4.67
C LEU A 107 21.58 -16.75 -5.63
N ASP A 108 21.90 -16.47 -6.90
CA ASP A 108 22.27 -17.47 -7.91
C ASP A 108 23.65 -18.10 -7.63
N THR A 109 24.46 -17.50 -6.77
CA THR A 109 25.76 -18.05 -6.35
C THR A 109 25.60 -19.25 -5.41
N LEU A 110 24.43 -19.43 -4.80
CA LEU A 110 24.16 -20.55 -3.90
C LEU A 110 23.84 -21.83 -4.69
N PRO A 111 24.51 -22.95 -4.38
CA PRO A 111 24.32 -24.20 -5.12
C PRO A 111 22.88 -24.72 -4.94
N LEU A 112 22.26 -25.13 -6.05
CA LEU A 112 20.98 -25.83 -6.01
C LEU A 112 21.21 -27.28 -5.58
N GLN A 113 20.75 -27.63 -4.39
CA GLN A 113 20.81 -29.01 -3.93
C GLN A 113 19.75 -29.85 -4.65
N LYS A 114 20.21 -30.88 -5.37
CA LYS A 114 19.35 -31.85 -6.05
C LYS A 114 18.73 -32.79 -4.99
N ASN A 115 17.46 -33.19 -5.17
CA ASN A 115 16.69 -34.09 -4.27
C ASN A 115 16.22 -33.52 -2.92
N VAL A 116 15.97 -32.22 -2.80
CA VAL A 116 15.26 -31.65 -1.63
C VAL A 116 14.02 -30.89 -2.09
N SER A 117 12.86 -31.12 -1.46
CA SER A 117 11.58 -30.48 -1.80
C SER A 117 11.55 -28.99 -1.45
N ILE A 118 12.35 -28.58 -0.48
CA ILE A 118 12.54 -27.19 -0.05
C ILE A 118 13.98 -26.80 -0.37
N GLN A 119 14.16 -25.91 -1.35
CA GLN A 119 15.48 -25.37 -1.66
C GLN A 119 15.83 -24.28 -0.65
N GLN A 120 17.01 -24.35 -0.03
CA GLN A 120 17.53 -23.32 0.89
C GLN A 120 17.52 -21.92 0.23
N ARG A 121 17.74 -21.87 -1.09
CA ARG A 121 17.62 -20.64 -1.88
C ARG A 121 16.21 -20.02 -1.83
N ASP A 122 15.16 -20.83 -1.93
CA ASP A 122 13.78 -20.34 -1.92
C ASP A 122 13.40 -19.83 -0.51
N GLU A 123 13.93 -20.48 0.55
CA GLU A 123 13.77 -20.03 1.95
C GLU A 123 14.49 -18.70 2.23
N LEU A 124 15.72 -18.55 1.73
CA LEU A 124 16.44 -17.27 1.79
C LEU A 124 15.75 -16.18 0.98
N HIS A 125 15.14 -16.53 -0.16
CA HIS A 125 14.44 -15.55 -0.97
C HIS A 125 13.20 -15.01 -0.26
N ILE A 126 12.37 -15.88 0.34
CA ILE A 126 11.20 -15.43 1.10
C ILE A 126 11.61 -14.67 2.38
N SER A 127 12.70 -15.06 3.04
CA SER A 127 13.19 -14.34 4.22
C SER A 127 13.67 -12.93 3.85
N LEU A 128 14.34 -12.76 2.70
CA LEU A 128 14.70 -11.43 2.17
C LEU A 128 13.48 -10.60 1.79
N MET A 129 12.46 -11.20 1.18
CA MET A 129 11.20 -10.51 0.89
C MET A 129 10.54 -10.02 2.18
N PHE A 130 10.48 -10.87 3.21
CA PHE A 130 9.92 -10.50 4.51
C PHE A 130 10.76 -9.43 5.23
N LEU A 131 12.08 -9.53 5.16
CA LEU A 131 12.99 -8.53 5.72
C LEU A 131 12.79 -7.16 5.03
N SER A 132 12.62 -7.14 3.71
CA SER A 132 12.33 -5.92 2.97
C SER A 132 10.96 -5.33 3.35
N LEU A 133 9.96 -6.18 3.59
CA LEU A 133 8.64 -5.76 4.08
C LEU A 133 8.74 -5.08 5.44
N LEU A 134 9.49 -5.67 6.36
CA LEU A 134 9.75 -5.06 7.67
C LEU A 134 10.56 -3.78 7.55
N PHE A 135 11.57 -3.74 6.69
CA PHE A 135 12.43 -2.58 6.50
C PHE A 135 11.64 -1.38 5.94
N PHE A 136 10.94 -1.53 4.82
CA PHE A 136 10.13 -0.44 4.24
C PHE A 136 8.91 -0.12 5.10
N GLY A 137 8.31 -1.12 5.76
CA GLY A 137 7.26 -0.92 6.75
C GLY A 137 7.74 -0.09 7.95
N PHE A 138 8.96 -0.32 8.42
CA PHE A 138 9.60 0.47 9.48
C PHE A 138 9.94 1.88 9.01
N ILE A 139 10.57 2.05 7.85
CA ILE A 139 10.89 3.39 7.31
C ILE A 139 9.62 4.22 7.11
N SER A 140 8.55 3.63 6.57
CA SER A 140 7.26 4.31 6.41
C SER A 140 6.49 4.53 7.73
N SER A 141 6.82 3.76 8.78
CA SER A 141 6.27 3.95 10.12
C SER A 141 6.81 5.18 10.84
N ILE A 142 7.94 5.72 10.37
CA ILE A 142 8.53 6.93 10.93
C ILE A 142 7.51 8.04 10.74
N GLN A 143 6.85 8.37 11.84
CA GLN A 143 5.64 9.16 11.83
C GLN A 143 5.96 10.65 11.67
N THR A 144 7.10 11.08 12.20
CA THR A 144 7.51 12.48 12.27
C THR A 144 8.99 12.63 11.94
N ILE A 145 9.34 13.65 11.15
CA ILE A 145 10.72 14.10 10.96
C ILE A 145 10.90 15.43 11.70
N PRO A 146 12.04 15.65 12.39
CA PRO A 146 12.35 16.96 12.97
C PRO A 146 12.32 18.05 11.90
N TYR A 147 11.46 19.05 12.07
CA TYR A 147 11.34 20.16 11.15
C TYR A 147 10.98 21.42 11.95
N ASP A 148 11.94 22.34 11.98
CA ASP A 148 11.93 23.56 12.81
C ASP A 148 11.84 23.29 14.33
N ASP A 149 11.97 24.33 15.16
CA ASP A 149 12.01 24.26 16.64
C ASP A 149 10.68 23.81 17.31
N ASP A 150 9.70 23.31 16.54
CA ASP A 150 8.40 22.82 17.03
C ASP A 150 8.13 21.36 16.60
N ASP A 151 7.23 20.69 17.34
CA ASP A 151 6.76 19.31 17.17
C ASP A 151 6.72 18.87 15.69
N GLY A 152 7.73 18.11 15.24
CA GLY A 152 8.07 17.93 13.84
C GLY A 152 6.93 17.52 12.87
N VAL A 153 7.21 17.53 11.57
CA VAL A 153 6.21 17.30 10.52
C VAL A 153 5.96 15.82 10.22
N PRO A 154 4.72 15.42 9.86
CA PRO A 154 4.43 14.05 9.47
C PRO A 154 5.21 13.68 8.20
N PHE A 155 5.89 12.53 8.20
CA PHE A 155 6.67 12.10 7.03
C PHE A 155 5.83 11.30 6.05
N ILE A 156 5.69 9.99 6.25
CA ILE A 156 4.86 9.13 5.38
C ILE A 156 3.68 8.61 6.19
N GLY A 157 3.88 8.29 7.47
CA GLY A 157 2.81 7.98 8.41
C GLY A 157 1.95 6.76 8.08
N SER A 158 2.28 5.99 7.03
CA SER A 158 1.48 4.88 6.54
C SER A 158 2.32 3.64 6.29
N HIS A 159 2.18 2.67 7.19
CA HIS A 159 2.73 1.33 7.03
C HIS A 159 2.26 0.64 5.74
N LEU A 160 1.07 1.01 5.25
CA LEU A 160 0.51 0.45 4.01
C LEU A 160 1.33 0.89 2.80
N LEU A 161 1.79 2.14 2.75
CA LEU A 161 2.66 2.61 1.68
C LEU A 161 4.03 1.91 1.72
N GLY A 162 4.58 1.67 2.93
CA GLY A 162 5.79 0.87 3.10
C GLY A 162 5.64 -0.56 2.60
N ALA A 163 4.52 -1.20 2.94
CA ALA A 163 4.21 -2.55 2.46
C ALA A 163 4.05 -2.60 0.93
N PHE A 164 3.43 -1.58 0.34
CA PHE A 164 3.30 -1.44 -1.11
C PHE A 164 4.67 -1.31 -1.79
N VAL A 165 5.53 -0.41 -1.30
CA VAL A 165 6.89 -0.22 -1.83
C VAL A 165 7.74 -1.50 -1.66
N ALA A 166 7.60 -2.19 -0.53
CA ALA A 166 8.26 -3.48 -0.32
C ALA A 166 7.87 -4.53 -1.37
N GLY A 167 6.61 -4.58 -1.79
CA GLY A 167 6.20 -5.46 -2.88
C GLY A 167 6.79 -5.02 -4.23
N MET A 168 6.77 -3.71 -4.49
CA MET A 168 7.24 -3.12 -5.75
C MET A 168 8.72 -3.39 -6.02
N VAL A 169 9.59 -3.31 -5.01
CA VAL A 169 11.04 -3.51 -5.20
C VAL A 169 11.42 -4.89 -5.74
N TRP A 170 10.57 -5.90 -5.57
CA TRP A 170 10.79 -7.27 -6.06
C TRP A 170 10.23 -7.55 -7.46
N VAL A 171 9.58 -6.60 -8.11
CA VAL A 171 8.89 -6.82 -9.41
C VAL A 171 9.85 -7.29 -10.51
N ASN A 172 11.06 -6.71 -10.58
CA ASN A 172 12.06 -7.08 -11.60
C ASN A 172 12.96 -8.25 -11.19
N VAL A 173 12.66 -8.90 -10.06
CA VAL A 173 13.45 -10.02 -9.54
C VAL A 173 12.80 -11.32 -10.02
N PRO A 174 13.45 -12.09 -10.92
CA PRO A 174 12.90 -13.34 -11.40
C PRO A 174 12.56 -14.29 -10.25
N ARG A 175 11.48 -15.06 -10.42
CA ARG A 175 11.01 -16.11 -9.49
C ARG A 175 10.38 -15.60 -8.18
N SER A 176 10.56 -14.34 -7.77
CA SER A 176 9.97 -13.78 -6.53
C SER A 176 8.45 -13.94 -6.47
N HIS A 177 7.76 -13.55 -7.54
CA HIS A 177 6.30 -13.67 -7.63
C HIS A 177 5.83 -15.12 -7.49
N LYS A 178 6.53 -16.07 -8.13
CA LYS A 178 6.20 -17.50 -8.08
C LYS A 178 6.38 -18.09 -6.68
N ILE A 179 7.45 -17.70 -5.98
CA ILE A 179 7.72 -18.16 -4.60
C ILE A 179 6.66 -17.60 -3.65
N TRP A 180 6.37 -16.30 -3.76
CA TRP A 180 5.34 -15.63 -2.98
C TRP A 180 3.97 -16.27 -3.17
N GLU A 181 3.54 -16.51 -4.41
CA GLU A 181 2.24 -17.14 -4.67
C GLU A 181 2.17 -18.57 -4.11
N ARG A 182 3.24 -19.36 -4.26
CA ARG A 182 3.27 -20.73 -3.75
C ARG A 182 3.17 -20.80 -2.23
N GLN A 183 3.87 -19.91 -1.52
CA GLN A 183 4.00 -19.99 -0.07
C GLN A 183 2.97 -19.14 0.68
N LEU A 184 2.67 -17.92 0.22
CA LEU A 184 1.87 -16.96 0.98
C LEU A 184 0.43 -16.78 0.48
N LYS A 185 0.06 -17.25 -0.72
CA LYS A 185 -1.31 -17.08 -1.24
C LYS A 185 -2.39 -17.56 -0.27
N ARG A 186 -2.17 -18.69 0.40
CA ARG A 186 -3.11 -19.23 1.40
C ARG A 186 -3.20 -18.33 2.63
N ILE A 187 -2.07 -17.86 3.14
CA ILE A 187 -1.98 -17.01 4.33
C ILE A 187 -2.64 -15.67 4.04
N VAL A 188 -2.29 -15.01 2.94
CA VAL A 188 -2.88 -13.73 2.52
C VAL A 188 -4.40 -13.86 2.38
N LYS A 189 -4.89 -14.92 1.74
CA LYS A 189 -6.34 -15.13 1.58
C LYS A 189 -7.07 -15.27 2.92
N TRP A 190 -6.49 -15.97 3.90
CA TRP A 190 -7.08 -16.08 5.23
C TRP A 190 -6.99 -14.79 6.03
N MET A 191 -5.85 -14.10 5.98
CA MET A 191 -5.68 -12.80 6.65
C MET A 191 -6.65 -11.75 6.10
N MET A 192 -6.85 -11.69 4.78
CA MET A 192 -7.81 -10.76 4.17
C MET A 192 -9.24 -11.03 4.63
N ARG A 193 -9.65 -12.30 4.72
CA ARG A 193 -10.97 -12.68 5.25
C ARG A 193 -11.15 -12.23 6.69
N LEU A 194 -10.14 -12.48 7.54
CA LEU A 194 -10.17 -12.10 8.94
C LEU A 194 -10.19 -10.58 9.11
N PHE A 195 -9.35 -9.87 8.35
CA PHE A 195 -9.31 -8.40 8.34
C PHE A 195 -10.68 -7.80 7.98
N PHE A 196 -11.30 -8.22 6.88
CA PHE A 196 -12.61 -7.66 6.49
C PHE A 196 -13.74 -8.07 7.44
N ALA A 197 -13.76 -9.33 7.91
CA ALA A 197 -14.78 -9.78 8.85
C ALA A 197 -14.71 -9.00 10.17
N CYS A 198 -13.51 -8.86 10.73
CA CYS A 198 -13.31 -8.22 12.03
C CYS A 198 -13.32 -6.69 11.97
N SER A 199 -12.63 -6.09 10.99
CA SER A 199 -12.46 -4.63 10.93
C SER A 199 -13.60 -3.89 10.23
N VAL A 200 -14.29 -4.54 9.26
CA VAL A 200 -15.38 -3.91 8.52
C VAL A 200 -16.72 -4.49 8.94
N GLY A 201 -16.85 -5.82 8.96
CA GLY A 201 -18.11 -6.50 9.26
C GLY A 201 -18.66 -6.18 10.66
N PHE A 202 -17.81 -6.22 11.69
CA PHE A 202 -18.24 -5.96 13.07
C PHE A 202 -18.12 -4.50 13.51
N ALA A 203 -17.43 -3.65 12.76
CA ALA A 203 -17.24 -2.25 13.12
C ALA A 203 -18.46 -1.37 12.82
N VAL A 204 -19.36 -1.80 11.94
CA VAL A 204 -20.55 -1.02 11.58
C VAL A 204 -21.61 -1.10 12.69
N PRO A 205 -21.93 0.00 13.38
CA PRO A 205 -22.92 -0.01 14.45
C PRO A 205 -24.33 -0.16 13.87
N VAL A 206 -24.88 -1.37 13.99
CA VAL A 206 -26.22 -1.73 13.48
C VAL A 206 -27.32 -0.81 14.03
N SER A 207 -27.16 -0.35 15.28
CA SER A 207 -28.09 0.59 15.92
C SER A 207 -28.14 1.97 15.27
N LYS A 208 -27.12 2.37 14.50
CA LYS A 208 -27.09 3.64 13.75
C LYS A 208 -27.59 3.49 12.32
N MET A 209 -27.67 2.27 11.79
CA MET A 209 -28.12 2.00 10.42
C MET A 209 -29.65 1.90 10.31
N PHE A 210 -30.31 1.46 11.40
CA PHE A 210 -31.75 1.20 11.44
C PHE A 210 -32.52 2.13 12.38
N SER A 211 -31.89 3.22 12.83
CA SER A 211 -32.54 4.31 13.59
C SER A 211 -32.76 5.51 12.69
#